data_AF-A0A809RV76-F1
#
_entry.id   AF-A0A809RV76-F1
#
_cell.length_a   1.000
_cell.length_b   1.000
_cell.length_c   1.000
_cell.angle_alpha   90.00
_cell.angle_beta   90.00
_cell.angle_gamma   90.00
#
_symmetry.space_group_name_H-M   'P 1'
#
loop_
_entity.id
_entity.type
_entity.pdbx_description
1 polymer ?
#
loop_
_entity_poly.entity_id
_entity_poly.type
_entity_poly.pdbx_seq_one_letter_code
_entity_poly.pdbx_strand_id
1 'polypeptide(L)'
;MSKTIDLHGLTSEEATIVLQKIVIDLEDKKINEVSVITGLGSGVIKNTVERFINHYNSVNNQKIQYTIENNSGKYFLYTINNSYGSYYPMQINNSSVDQNDINDEFELFLDNIDF
;
A
#
# COMPACT_ATOMS: atom_id res chain seq x y z
N MET A 1 6.97 -20.15 -6.18
CA MET A 1 7.61 -19.20 -7.13
C MET A 1 7.18 -17.82 -6.69
N SER A 2 8.10 -16.96 -6.26
CA SER A 2 7.75 -15.62 -5.77
C SER A 2 7.47 -14.71 -6.97
N LYS A 3 6.23 -14.24 -7.12
CA LYS A 3 5.81 -13.37 -8.23
C LYS A 3 6.25 -11.94 -7.91
N THR A 4 6.83 -11.23 -8.87
CA THR A 4 7.14 -9.79 -8.72
C THR A 4 6.26 -9.01 -9.68
N ILE A 5 5.60 -7.96 -9.17
CA ILE A 5 4.72 -7.08 -9.92
C ILE A 5 5.20 -5.66 -9.72
N ASP A 6 5.30 -4.94 -10.83
CA ASP A 6 5.77 -3.59 -10.83
C ASP A 6 4.60 -2.60 -10.92
N LEU A 7 4.49 -1.71 -9.94
CA LEU A 7 3.49 -0.64 -9.89
C LEU A 7 4.13 0.74 -10.08
N HIS A 8 5.46 0.84 -10.25
CA HIS A 8 6.07 2.14 -10.42
C HIS A 8 5.54 2.82 -11.70
N GLY A 9 5.32 4.13 -11.63
CA GLY A 9 4.83 4.91 -12.76
C GLY A 9 3.35 4.71 -13.11
N LEU A 10 2.64 3.83 -12.41
CA LEU A 10 1.18 3.76 -12.51
C LEU A 10 0.52 4.96 -11.82
N THR A 11 -0.71 5.24 -12.23
CA THR A 11 -1.63 6.06 -11.43
C THR A 11 -2.10 5.29 -10.18
N SER A 12 -2.61 6.01 -9.18
CA SER A 12 -3.17 5.39 -7.98
C SER A 12 -4.34 4.46 -8.29
N GLU A 13 -5.16 4.83 -9.27
CA GLU A 13 -6.30 4.05 -9.74
C GLU A 13 -5.84 2.73 -10.39
N GLU A 14 -4.87 2.80 -11.31
CA GLU A 14 -4.30 1.61 -11.95
C GLU A 14 -3.63 0.68 -10.93
N ALA A 15 -2.83 1.24 -10.02
CA ALA A 15 -2.20 0.48 -8.95
C ALA A 15 -3.25 -0.22 -8.07
N THR A 16 -4.35 0.45 -7.73
CA THR A 16 -5.46 -0.13 -6.96
C THR A 16 -6.10 -1.32 -7.68
N ILE A 17 -6.33 -1.23 -8.98
CA ILE A 17 -6.87 -2.34 -9.79
C ILE A 17 -5.92 -3.54 -9.76
N VAL A 18 -4.61 -3.32 -9.88
CA VAL A 18 -3.62 -4.40 -9.82
C VAL A 18 -3.55 -5.02 -8.42
N LEU A 19 -3.60 -4.22 -7.36
CA LEU A 19 -3.64 -4.68 -5.97
C LEU A 19 -4.89 -5.53 -5.69
N GLN A 20 -6.04 -5.16 -6.24
CA GLN A 20 -7.27 -5.97 -6.13
C GLN A 20 -7.09 -7.36 -6.75
N LYS A 21 -6.48 -7.44 -7.95
CA LYS A 21 -6.19 -8.73 -8.61
C LYS A 21 -5.20 -9.57 -7.81
N ILE A 22 -4.17 -8.93 -7.26
CA ILE A 22 -3.18 -9.58 -6.39
C ILE A 22 -3.85 -10.23 -5.19
N VAL A 23 -4.72 -9.49 -4.51
CA VAL A 23 -5.40 -10.00 -3.31
C VAL A 23 -6.30 -11.18 -3.66
N ILE A 24 -7.06 -11.12 -4.76
CA ILE A 24 -7.87 -12.25 -5.22
C ILE A 24 -6.98 -13.48 -5.50
N ASP A 25 -5.84 -13.29 -6.17
CA ASP A 25 -4.91 -14.39 -6.45
C ASP A 25 -4.32 -15.00 -5.16
N LEU A 26 -4.09 -14.19 -4.13
CA LEU A 26 -3.63 -14.63 -2.81
C LEU A 26 -4.75 -15.36 -2.03
N GLU A 27 -5.98 -14.85 -2.04
CA GLU A 27 -7.16 -15.46 -1.41
C GLU A 27 -7.47 -16.83 -2.01
N ASP A 28 -7.47 -16.91 -3.35
CA ASP A 28 -7.69 -18.14 -4.11
C ASP A 28 -6.52 -19.13 -4.02
N LYS A 29 -5.43 -18.76 -3.34
CA LYS A 29 -4.17 -19.54 -3.25
C LYS A 29 -3.58 -19.87 -4.63
N LYS A 30 -3.85 -19.04 -5.64
CA LYS A 30 -3.17 -19.11 -6.94
C LYS A 30 -1.70 -18.72 -6.80
N ILE A 31 -1.41 -17.82 -5.85
CA ILE A 31 -0.08 -17.47 -5.38
C ILE A 31 -0.07 -17.45 -3.84
N ASN A 32 1.08 -17.74 -3.23
CA ASN A 32 1.23 -17.71 -1.77
C ASN A 32 1.75 -16.36 -1.26
N GLU A 33 2.51 -15.68 -2.12
CA GLU A 33 3.25 -14.46 -1.80
C GLU A 33 3.53 -13.68 -3.09
N VAL A 34 3.77 -12.37 -2.96
CA VAL A 34 4.10 -11.50 -4.09
C VAL A 34 4.96 -10.32 -3.64
N SER A 35 5.97 -10.00 -4.44
CA SER A 35 6.71 -8.75 -4.34
C SER A 35 6.06 -7.68 -5.21
N VAL A 36 5.81 -6.51 -4.65
CA VAL A 36 5.23 -5.34 -5.30
C VAL A 36 6.27 -4.22 -5.29
N ILE A 37 6.64 -3.70 -6.45
CA ILE A 37 7.58 -2.57 -6.58
C ILE A 37 6.78 -1.29 -6.67
N THR A 38 7.01 -0.34 -5.76
CA THR A 38 6.32 0.96 -5.72
C THR A 38 7.20 2.09 -6.26
N GLY A 39 8.50 1.84 -6.42
CA GLY A 39 9.50 2.84 -6.76
C GLY A 39 9.87 3.75 -5.57
N LEU A 40 10.89 4.58 -5.76
CA LEU A 40 11.41 5.53 -4.75
C LEU A 40 10.93 6.97 -4.96
N GLY A 41 9.90 7.17 -5.79
CA GLY A 41 9.41 8.49 -6.19
C GLY A 41 8.68 9.25 -5.08
N SER A 42 7.63 9.99 -5.46
CA SER A 42 6.82 10.84 -4.54
C SER A 42 6.13 10.11 -3.38
N GLY A 43 6.21 8.78 -3.32
CA GLY A 43 5.51 7.99 -2.30
C GLY A 43 4.01 7.82 -2.56
N VAL A 44 3.48 8.32 -3.67
CA VAL A 44 2.05 8.14 -4.02
C VAL A 44 1.67 6.66 -4.09
N ILE A 45 2.40 5.85 -4.87
CA ILE A 45 2.11 4.42 -5.01
C ILE A 45 2.34 3.65 -3.71
N LYS A 46 3.37 4.04 -2.95
CA LYS A 46 3.62 3.53 -1.60
C LYS A 46 2.38 3.73 -0.71
N ASN A 47 1.88 4.96 -0.64
CA ASN A 47 0.70 5.31 0.17
C ASN A 47 -0.56 4.59 -0.34
N THR A 48 -0.70 4.41 -1.66
CA THR A 48 -1.81 3.64 -2.24
C THR A 48 -1.77 2.18 -1.80
N VAL A 49 -0.61 1.52 -1.83
CA VAL A 49 -0.45 0.14 -1.34
C VAL A 49 -0.82 0.05 0.15
N GLU A 50 -0.28 0.93 0.99
CA GLU A 50 -0.51 0.89 2.44
C GLU A 50 -1.98 1.16 2.78
N ARG A 51 -2.60 2.18 2.17
CA ARG A 51 -4.02 2.51 2.36
C ARG A 51 -4.92 1.37 1.91
N PHE A 52 -4.64 0.78 0.74
CA PHE A 52 -5.39 -0.35 0.22
C PHE A 52 -5.35 -1.55 1.18
N ILE A 53 -4.16 -1.94 1.64
CA ILE A 53 -4.00 -3.08 2.55
C ILE A 53 -4.69 -2.80 3.90
N ASN A 54 -4.53 -1.59 4.45
CA ASN A 54 -5.16 -1.21 5.71
C ASN A 54 -6.70 -1.25 5.60
N HIS A 55 -7.26 -0.75 4.50
CA HIS A 55 -8.70 -0.80 4.25
C HIS A 55 -9.18 -2.24 4.05
N TYR A 56 -8.51 -3.02 3.21
CA TYR A 56 -8.86 -4.43 3.01
C TYR A 56 -8.85 -5.19 4.33
N ASN A 57 -7.83 -5.00 5.17
CA ASN A 57 -7.72 -5.64 6.47
C ASN A 57 -8.76 -5.14 7.50
N SER A 58 -9.37 -3.96 7.35
CA SER A 58 -10.39 -3.49 8.29
C SER A 58 -11.75 -4.12 8.03
N VAL A 59 -12.03 -4.55 6.79
CA VAL A 59 -13.35 -5.07 6.39
C VAL A 59 -13.38 -6.57 6.05
N ASN A 60 -12.24 -7.22 5.82
CA ASN A 60 -12.17 -8.65 5.45
C ASN A 60 -11.64 -9.54 6.58
N ASN A 61 -12.07 -10.80 6.63
CA ASN A 61 -11.62 -11.77 7.65
C ASN A 61 -10.20 -12.28 7.39
N GLN A 62 -9.89 -12.58 6.14
CA GLN A 62 -8.53 -12.89 5.70
C GLN A 62 -7.72 -11.59 5.72
N LYS A 63 -6.49 -11.65 6.21
CA LYS A 63 -5.62 -10.48 6.31
C LYS A 63 -4.43 -10.62 5.38
N ILE A 64 -4.03 -9.50 4.79
CA ILE A 64 -2.78 -9.36 4.07
C ILE A 64 -1.76 -8.73 5.03
N GLN A 65 -0.62 -9.39 5.20
CA GLN A 65 0.54 -8.79 5.83
C GLN A 65 1.55 -8.39 4.77
N TYR A 66 2.43 -7.46 5.13
CA TYR A 66 3.54 -7.07 4.29
C TYR A 66 4.81 -6.77 5.08
N THR A 67 5.95 -7.00 4.43
CA THR A 67 7.25 -6.45 4.84
C THR A 67 7.72 -5.45 3.79
N ILE A 68 8.50 -4.46 4.24
CA ILE A 68 9.06 -3.42 3.38
C ILE A 68 10.53 -3.75 3.12
N GLU A 69 10.93 -3.71 1.85
CA GLU A 69 12.29 -3.97 1.37
C GLU A 69 12.80 -2.80 0.51
N ASN A 70 14.09 -2.81 0.17
CA ASN A 70 14.71 -1.88 -0.78
C ASN A 70 14.41 -0.40 -0.50
N ASN A 71 14.68 0.05 0.73
CA ASN A 71 14.49 1.44 1.16
C ASN A 71 13.06 1.97 0.91
N SER A 72 12.05 1.15 1.18
CA SER A 72 10.62 1.47 0.94
C SER A 72 10.17 1.49 -0.52
N GLY A 73 11.00 1.01 -1.45
CA GLY A 73 10.63 0.89 -2.86
C GLY A 73 9.96 -0.44 -3.23
N LYS A 74 9.87 -1.39 -2.28
CA LYS A 74 9.35 -2.74 -2.51
C LYS A 74 8.59 -3.27 -1.29
N TYR A 75 7.47 -3.92 -1.53
CA TYR A 75 6.60 -4.52 -0.54
C TYR A 75 6.46 -6.02 -0.82
N PHE A 76 6.68 -6.87 0.18
CA PHE A 76 6.47 -8.30 0.07
C PHE A 76 5.17 -8.67 0.78
N LEU A 77 4.15 -9.04 0.02
CA LEU A 77 2.78 -9.29 0.48
C LEU A 77 2.49 -10.77 0.60
N TYR A 78 1.78 -11.17 1.65
CA TYR A 78 1.31 -12.55 1.85
C TYR A 78 0.06 -12.58 2.73
N THR A 79 -0.76 -13.63 2.60
CA THR A 79 -1.94 -13.81 3.47
C THR A 79 -1.55 -14.46 4.78
N ILE A 80 -2.15 -14.02 5.88
CA ILE A 80 -2.13 -14.75 7.14
C ILE A 80 -3.51 -15.36 7.40
N ASN A 81 -3.54 -16.65 7.69
CA ASN A 81 -4.73 -17.26 8.27
C ASN A 81 -4.78 -16.84 9.72
N ASN A 82 -5.94 -16.37 10.17
CA ASN A 82 -6.19 -15.97 11.54
C ASN A 82 -6.30 -17.21 12.46
N SER A 83 -5.30 -18.10 12.42
CA SER A 83 -5.07 -19.13 13.41
C SER A 83 -4.24 -18.48 14.51
N TYR A 84 -4.93 -17.91 15.51
CA TYR A 84 -4.42 -17.39 16.77
C TYR A 84 -2.88 -17.36 16.96
N GLY A 85 -2.31 -16.15 17.01
CA GLY A 85 -1.06 -15.89 17.74
C GLY A 85 0.13 -15.45 16.89
N SER A 86 0.32 -14.14 16.73
CA SER A 86 1.42 -13.40 17.37
C SER A 86 1.36 -11.96 16.87
N TYR A 87 1.07 -11.04 17.77
CA TYR A 87 0.93 -9.62 17.51
C TYR A 87 2.32 -8.99 17.53
N TYR A 88 2.85 -8.59 16.37
CA TYR A 88 3.93 -7.61 16.33
C TYR A 88 3.28 -6.22 16.27
N PRO A 89 3.38 -5.39 17.32
CA PRO A 89 2.92 -4.02 17.23
C PRO A 89 3.85 -3.27 16.27
N MET A 90 3.35 -3.00 15.07
CA MET A 90 3.93 -2.00 14.20
C MET A 90 3.88 -0.67 14.97
N GLN A 91 5.04 -0.07 15.23
CA GLN A 91 5.12 1.29 15.74
C GLN A 91 4.54 2.20 14.65
N ILE A 92 3.28 2.56 14.80
CA ILE A 92 2.68 3.66 14.05
C ILE A 92 3.41 4.90 14.55
N ASN A 93 4.41 5.37 13.82
CA ASN A 93 4.81 6.76 13.92
C ASN A 93 3.61 7.58 13.46
N ASN A 94 2.76 7.96 14.40
CA ASN A 94 1.82 9.06 14.23
C ASN A 94 2.67 10.33 14.07
N SER A 95 3.25 10.51 12.89
CA SER A 95 3.41 11.85 12.34
C SER A 95 1.98 12.32 12.15
N SER A 96 1.43 13.00 13.16
CA SER A 96 0.21 13.77 13.00
C SER A 96 0.45 14.67 11.79
N VAL A 97 -0.20 14.34 10.67
CA VAL A 97 -0.20 15.22 9.49
C VAL A 97 -0.79 16.53 10.00
N ASP A 98 0.06 17.55 10.08
CA ASP A 98 -0.38 18.86 10.52
C ASP A 98 -1.38 19.36 9.47
N GLN A 99 -2.51 19.93 9.91
CA GLN A 99 -3.48 20.50 8.98
C GLN A 99 -2.84 21.62 8.15
N ASN A 100 -1.74 22.20 8.63
CA ASN A 100 -0.91 23.14 7.88
C ASN A 100 -0.24 22.49 6.65
N ASP A 101 0.27 21.26 6.77
CA ASP A 101 0.90 20.55 5.63
C ASP A 101 -0.12 20.26 4.51
N ILE A 102 -1.38 19.97 4.89
CA ILE A 102 -2.47 19.74 3.92
C ILE A 102 -2.89 21.04 3.24
N ASN A 103 -2.95 22.14 3.98
CA ASN A 103 -3.32 23.43 3.44
C ASN A 103 -2.23 23.96 2.50
N ASP A 104 -0.95 23.79 2.83
CA ASP A 104 0.15 24.23 1.99
C ASP A 104 0.17 23.50 0.63
N GLU A 105 -0.11 22.19 0.61
CA GLU A 105 -0.24 21.43 -0.65
C GLU A 105 -1.48 21.85 -1.48
N PHE A 106 -2.57 22.27 -0.82
CA PHE A 106 -3.79 22.71 -1.50
C PHE A 106 -3.68 24.13 -2.05
N GLU A 107 -3.02 25.05 -1.34
CA GLU A 107 -2.76 26.42 -1.81
C GLU A 107 -1.82 26.42 -3.03
N LEU A 108 -0.78 25.55 -3.04
CA LEU A 108 0.09 25.37 -4.21
C LEU A 108 -0.65 24.84 -5.46
N PHE A 109 -1.73 24.09 -5.26
CA PHE A 109 -2.59 23.63 -6.36
C PHE A 109 -3.45 24.77 -6.91
N LEU A 110 -3.99 25.65 -6.05
CA LEU A 110 -4.82 26.78 -6.45
C LEU A 110 -4.02 27.90 -7.12
N ASP A 111 -2.79 28.16 -6.68
CA ASP A 111 -1.89 29.15 -7.29
C ASP A 111 -1.47 28.82 -8.74
N ASN A 112 -1.68 27.58 -9.19
CA ASN A 112 -1.42 27.14 -10.57
C ASN A 112 -2.68 27.12 -11.45
N ILE A 113 -3.81 27.60 -10.95
CA ILE A 113 -5.07 27.73 -11.69
C ILE A 113 -5.39 29.22 -11.84
N ASP A 114 -4.79 29.87 -12.83
CA ASP A 114 -5.18 31.22 -13.25
C ASP A 114 -6.62 31.19 -13.81
N PHE A 115 -7.53 31.97 -13.21
CA PHE A 115 -8.83 32.33 -13.77
C PHE A 115 -8.75 33.62 -14.59
#